data_AF-A0A378AQ54-F1
#
_entry.id   AF-A0A378AQ54-F1
#
_cell.length_a   1.000
_cell.length_b   1.000
_cell.length_c   1.000
_cell.angle_alpha   90.00
_cell.angle_beta   90.00
_cell.angle_gamma   90.00
#
_symmetry.space_group_name_H-M   'P 1'
#
loop_
_entity.id
_entity.type
_entity.pdbx_description
1 polymer ?
#
loop_
_entity_poly.entity_id
_entity_poly.type
_entity_poly.pdbx_seq_one_letter_code
_entity_poly.pdbx_strand_id
1 'polypeptide(L)'
;MVAEEQWDFYERPPLSKAALLEAEPALPRLFSAEVQQALDLRWYRPLRAKSIDRQNKTLALSNGETLAYDLLLIATGGRARLPSEAWGAASSGIYPAPLQDAQRLKQRLASATRLAIVGGGWIGLEIAASARKSGVAVTLYKTAAGAVHALGQYGGLAGAG
;
A
#
# COMPACT_ATOMS: atom_id res chain seq x y z
N MET A 1 -16.73 -13.95 1.47
CA MET A 1 -15.81 -12.79 1.54
C MET A 1 -15.56 -12.25 0.14
N VAL A 2 -15.63 -10.93 -0.04
CA VAL A 2 -15.41 -10.24 -1.33
C VAL A 2 -14.15 -9.38 -1.20
N ALA A 3 -13.24 -9.48 -2.16
CA ALA A 3 -12.00 -8.69 -2.17
C ALA A 3 -11.57 -8.31 -3.59
N GLU A 4 -11.16 -7.06 -3.76
CA GLU A 4 -10.64 -6.54 -5.03
C GLU A 4 -9.22 -7.06 -5.35
N GLU A 5 -8.42 -7.38 -4.33
CA GLU A 5 -7.10 -7.94 -4.51
C GLU A 5 -7.15 -9.46 -4.74
N GLN A 6 -6.25 -9.97 -5.58
CA GLN A 6 -6.12 -11.40 -5.87
C GLN A 6 -5.38 -12.22 -4.79
N TRP A 7 -4.84 -11.54 -3.78
CA TRP A 7 -3.94 -12.13 -2.78
C TRP A 7 -4.70 -12.73 -1.58
N ASP A 8 -4.07 -13.68 -0.88
CA ASP A 8 -4.51 -14.20 0.42
C ASP A 8 -4.42 -13.16 1.53
N PHE A 9 -4.85 -13.51 2.74
CA PHE A 9 -4.65 -12.67 3.91
C PHE A 9 -3.16 -12.47 4.18
N TYR A 10 -2.64 -11.27 3.93
CA TYR A 10 -1.22 -10.93 4.10
C TYR A 10 -1.01 -9.71 5.00
N GLU A 11 0.15 -9.63 5.63
CA GLU A 11 0.57 -8.45 6.37
C GLU A 11 1.01 -7.32 5.43
N ARG A 12 0.37 -6.16 5.56
CA ARG A 12 0.76 -4.93 4.85
C ARG A 12 1.98 -4.18 5.43
N PRO A 13 2.25 -4.17 6.76
CA PRO A 13 3.38 -3.41 7.32
C PRO A 13 4.77 -3.69 6.72
N PRO A 14 5.12 -4.92 6.28
CA PRO A 14 6.39 -5.16 5.59
C PRO A 14 6.57 -4.34 4.30
N LEU A 15 5.48 -3.92 3.64
CA LEU A 15 5.52 -3.26 2.32
C LEU A 15 6.16 -1.87 2.32
N SER A 16 6.32 -1.23 3.48
CA SER A 16 7.00 0.08 3.61
C SER A 16 8.37 -0.01 4.28
N LYS A 17 8.79 -1.20 4.73
CA LYS A 17 9.97 -1.42 5.58
C LYS A 17 11.15 -1.97 4.78
N ALA A 18 12.15 -2.52 5.46
CA ALA A 18 13.33 -3.13 4.84
C ALA A 18 12.95 -4.24 3.83
N ALA A 19 11.86 -4.97 4.08
CA ALA A 19 11.33 -5.97 3.16
C ALA A 19 11.00 -5.40 1.77
N LEU A 20 10.70 -4.09 1.64
CA LEU A 20 10.56 -3.43 0.34
C LEU A 20 11.79 -3.61 -0.57
N LEU A 21 12.98 -3.76 0.02
CA LEU A 21 14.25 -3.88 -0.71
C LEU A 21 14.67 -5.34 -0.94
N GLU A 22 14.04 -6.31 -0.28
CA GLU A 22 14.37 -7.73 -0.42
C GLU A 22 14.02 -8.24 -1.81
N ALA A 23 14.84 -9.12 -2.38
CA ALA A 23 14.65 -9.68 -3.73
C ALA A 23 13.29 -10.39 -3.88
N GLU A 24 12.87 -11.09 -2.83
CA GLU A 24 11.57 -11.75 -2.72
C GLU A 24 10.97 -11.43 -1.34
N PRO A 25 10.24 -10.31 -1.19
CA PRO A 25 9.61 -10.02 0.07
C PRO A 25 8.60 -11.12 0.37
N ALA A 26 8.83 -11.88 1.44
CA ALA A 26 7.83 -12.77 1.96
C ALA A 26 6.60 -11.91 2.32
N LEU A 27 5.45 -12.23 1.74
CA LEU A 27 4.16 -11.74 2.22
C LEU A 27 3.78 -12.63 3.37
N PRO A 28 3.97 -12.21 4.64
CA PRO A 28 3.62 -13.06 5.76
C PRO A 28 2.11 -13.28 5.70
N ARG A 29 1.71 -14.54 5.59
CA ARG A 29 0.29 -14.89 5.62
C ARG A 29 -0.21 -14.65 7.03
N LEU A 30 -1.36 -13.98 7.16
CA LEU A 30 -2.02 -13.79 8.45
C LEU A 30 -2.56 -15.10 9.02
N PHE A 31 -2.91 -16.05 8.14
CA PHE A 31 -3.42 -17.36 8.49
C PHE A 31 -2.71 -18.43 7.69
N SER A 32 -2.42 -19.58 8.33
CA SER A 32 -1.92 -20.76 7.63
C SER A 32 -2.94 -21.28 6.61
N ALA A 33 -2.50 -22.12 5.67
CA ALA A 33 -3.41 -22.68 4.66
C ALA A 33 -4.51 -23.55 5.31
N GLU A 34 -4.14 -24.31 6.35
CA GLU A 34 -5.04 -25.18 7.10
C GLU A 34 -6.12 -24.37 7.83
N VAL A 35 -5.73 -23.27 8.49
CA VAL A 35 -6.67 -22.36 9.14
C VAL A 35 -7.64 -21.78 8.10
N GLN A 36 -7.15 -21.33 6.95
CA GLN A 36 -8.01 -20.75 5.92
C GLN A 36 -9.03 -21.75 5.37
N GLN A 37 -8.63 -23.01 5.18
CA GLN A 37 -9.54 -24.07 4.75
C GLN A 37 -10.61 -24.37 5.81
N ALA A 38 -10.25 -24.29 7.10
CA ALA A 38 -11.17 -24.52 8.21
C ALA A 38 -12.19 -23.39 8.43
N LEU A 39 -11.99 -22.20 7.85
CA LEU A 39 -12.91 -21.06 8.02
C LEU A 39 -14.20 -21.17 7.18
N ASP A 40 -14.35 -22.20 6.33
CA ASP A 40 -15.51 -22.42 5.44
C ASP A 40 -15.94 -21.14 4.68
N LEU A 41 -14.95 -20.44 4.12
CA LEU A 41 -15.16 -19.17 3.45
C LEU A 41 -15.50 -19.39 1.99
N ARG A 42 -16.64 -18.87 1.54
CA ARG A 42 -16.87 -18.63 0.11
C ARG A 42 -16.12 -17.37 -0.34
N TRP A 43 -15.14 -17.54 -1.23
CA TRP A 43 -14.27 -16.46 -1.72
C TRP A 43 -14.74 -15.89 -3.06
N TYR A 44 -14.81 -14.56 -3.13
CA TYR A 44 -15.14 -13.78 -4.32
C TYR A 44 -14.00 -12.78 -4.59
N ARG A 45 -12.98 -13.23 -5.30
CA ARG A 45 -11.80 -12.41 -5.66
C ARG A 45 -11.23 -12.80 -7.04
N PRO A 46 -10.56 -11.89 -7.76
CA PRO A 46 -10.52 -10.45 -7.53
C PRO A 46 -11.84 -9.81 -7.98
N LEU A 47 -12.71 -9.45 -7.04
CA LEU A 47 -14.03 -8.87 -7.30
C LEU A 47 -14.26 -7.67 -6.39
N ARG A 48 -14.60 -6.54 -6.99
CA ARG A 48 -14.95 -5.31 -6.28
C ARG A 48 -16.44 -5.30 -5.95
N ALA A 49 -16.78 -5.02 -4.70
CA ALA A 49 -18.11 -4.59 -4.31
C ALA A 49 -18.38 -3.18 -4.88
N LYS A 50 -19.33 -3.05 -5.82
CA LYS A 50 -19.63 -1.78 -6.52
C LYS A 50 -20.67 -0.94 -5.79
N SER A 51 -21.71 -1.56 -5.25
CA SER A 51 -22.80 -0.88 -4.55
C SER A 51 -23.47 -1.80 -3.54
N ILE A 52 -24.06 -1.19 -2.52
CA ILE A 52 -24.83 -1.87 -1.47
C ILE A 52 -26.27 -1.38 -1.58
N ASP A 53 -27.21 -2.30 -1.80
CA ASP A 53 -28.63 -2.05 -1.59
C ASP A 53 -28.99 -2.48 -0.16
N ARG A 54 -29.31 -1.51 0.68
CA ARG A 54 -29.63 -1.75 2.09
C ARG A 54 -31.08 -2.18 2.32
N GLN A 55 -31.98 -1.83 1.41
CA GLN A 55 -33.40 -2.18 1.52
C GLN A 55 -33.60 -3.65 1.16
N ASN A 56 -33.02 -4.06 0.04
CA ASN A 56 -33.08 -5.45 -0.44
C ASN A 56 -31.99 -6.35 0.15
N LYS A 57 -31.08 -5.78 0.94
CA LYS A 57 -29.89 -6.44 1.52
C LYS A 57 -29.05 -7.19 0.48
N THR A 58 -28.65 -6.49 -0.58
CA THR A 58 -27.83 -7.06 -1.64
C THR A 58 -26.57 -6.24 -1.91
N LEU A 59 -25.56 -6.93 -2.46
CA LEU A 59 -24.26 -6.39 -2.83
C LEU A 59 -23.99 -6.69 -4.31
N ALA A 60 -23.85 -5.64 -5.12
CA ALA A 60 -23.50 -5.78 -6.53
C ALA A 60 -21.98 -5.89 -6.70
N LEU A 61 -21.53 -6.88 -7.46
CA LEU A 61 -20.11 -7.16 -7.71
C LEU A 61 -19.67 -6.67 -9.09
N SER A 62 -18.36 -6.47 -9.26
CA SER A 62 -17.76 -5.95 -10.50
C SER A 62 -18.08 -6.80 -11.73
N ASN A 63 -18.17 -8.13 -11.57
CA ASN A 63 -18.55 -9.09 -12.61
C ASN A 63 -20.05 -9.07 -12.97
N GLY A 64 -20.87 -8.25 -12.30
CA GLY A 64 -22.31 -8.19 -12.54
C GLY A 64 -23.15 -9.13 -11.65
N GLU A 65 -22.51 -10.01 -10.88
CA GLU A 65 -23.20 -10.84 -9.89
C GLU A 65 -23.76 -9.98 -8.74
N THR A 66 -24.85 -10.45 -8.14
CA THR A 66 -25.46 -9.83 -6.96
C THR A 66 -25.53 -10.86 -5.84
N LEU A 67 -24.99 -10.51 -4.66
CA LEU A 67 -25.02 -11.36 -3.49
C LEU A 67 -26.04 -10.84 -2.49
N ALA A 68 -26.91 -11.72 -1.97
CA ALA A 68 -27.75 -11.41 -0.81
C ALA A 68 -26.92 -11.56 0.49
N TYR A 69 -27.28 -10.78 1.51
CA TYR A 69 -26.66 -10.88 2.84
C TYR A 69 -27.69 -10.70 3.97
N ASP A 70 -27.46 -11.36 5.10
CA ASP A 70 -28.20 -11.09 6.35
C ASP A 70 -27.54 -9.95 7.14
N LEU A 71 -26.21 -10.01 7.22
CA LEU A 71 -25.31 -9.05 7.86
C LEU A 71 -24.19 -8.66 6.90
N LEU A 72 -23.80 -7.39 6.93
CA LEU A 72 -22.72 -6.85 6.09
C LEU A 72 -21.66 -6.16 6.93
N LEU A 73 -20.43 -6.69 6.89
CA LEU A 73 -19.25 -6.06 7.48
C LEU A 73 -18.46 -5.31 6.40
N ILE A 74 -18.24 -4.02 6.59
CA ILE A 74 -17.42 -3.19 5.70
C ILE A 74 -15.99 -3.12 6.25
N ALA A 75 -15.08 -3.82 5.57
CA ALA A 75 -13.66 -3.90 5.94
C ALA A 75 -12.75 -3.49 4.76
N THR A 76 -13.12 -2.45 4.01
CA THR A 76 -12.43 -2.01 2.78
C THR A 76 -11.10 -1.30 3.02
N GLY A 77 -10.73 -1.07 4.28
CA GLY A 77 -9.54 -0.28 4.61
C GLY A 77 -9.61 1.15 4.05
N GLY A 78 -8.45 1.70 3.72
CA GLY A 78 -8.31 3.02 3.10
C GLY A 78 -7.40 2.97 1.89
N ARG A 79 -7.40 4.06 1.11
CA ARG A 79 -6.46 4.29 0.00
C ARG A 79 -5.55 5.46 0.32
N ALA A 80 -4.36 5.47 -0.28
CA ALA A 80 -3.44 6.59 -0.14
C ALA A 80 -4.11 7.89 -0.63
N ARG A 81 -4.04 8.94 0.19
CA ARG A 81 -4.53 10.27 -0.21
C ARG A 81 -3.54 10.90 -1.19
N LEU A 82 -4.06 11.35 -2.32
CA LEU A 82 -3.30 12.12 -3.29
C LEU A 82 -3.33 13.61 -2.96
N PRO A 83 -2.25 14.37 -3.20
CA PRO A 83 -2.26 15.83 -3.08
C PRO A 83 -3.28 16.49 -4.02
N SER A 84 -3.42 15.98 -5.25
CA SER A 84 -4.48 16.34 -6.19
C SER A 84 -4.72 15.20 -7.21
N GLU A 85 -5.80 15.25 -7.98
CA GLU A 85 -6.11 14.21 -8.99
C GLU A 85 -5.05 14.10 -10.09
N ALA A 86 -4.42 15.23 -10.45
CA ALA A 86 -3.34 15.26 -11.46
C ALA A 86 -2.15 14.35 -11.09
N TRP A 87 -1.92 14.13 -9.80
CA TRP A 87 -0.87 13.23 -9.31
C TRP A 87 -1.22 11.76 -9.57
N GLY A 88 -2.50 11.40 -9.59
CA GLY A 88 -2.95 10.05 -9.92
C GLY A 88 -2.75 9.70 -11.40
N ALA A 89 -2.77 10.71 -12.28
CA ALA A 89 -2.52 10.56 -13.72
C ALA A 89 -1.03 10.61 -14.08
N ALA A 90 -0.17 11.07 -13.18
CA ALA A 90 1.27 11.17 -13.42
C ALA A 90 1.91 9.77 -13.40
N SER A 91 2.59 9.41 -14.49
CA SER A 91 3.26 8.11 -14.64
C SER A 91 4.41 7.88 -13.66
N SER A 92 4.93 8.94 -13.03
CA SER A 92 6.08 8.92 -12.13
C SER A 92 5.72 8.73 -10.65
N GLY A 93 4.48 8.97 -10.24
CA GLY A 93 4.03 8.84 -8.86
C GLY A 93 3.84 7.38 -8.44
N ILE A 94 4.29 7.01 -7.24
CA ILE A 94 3.94 5.74 -6.61
C ILE A 94 3.32 6.03 -5.25
N TYR A 95 2.17 5.42 -5.00
CA TYR A 95 1.36 5.61 -3.81
C TYR A 95 1.30 4.27 -3.09
N PRO A 96 2.12 4.02 -2.06
CA PRO A 96 2.30 2.68 -1.50
C PRO A 96 1.01 2.14 -0.87
N ALA A 97 0.20 1.45 -1.66
CA ALA A 97 -0.84 0.47 -1.33
C ALA A 97 -1.75 0.32 -2.57
N PRO A 98 -1.90 -0.87 -3.18
CA PRO A 98 -1.62 -2.24 -2.70
C PRO A 98 -0.20 -2.78 -2.99
N LEU A 99 0.05 -4.08 -2.75
CA LEU A 99 1.34 -4.77 -2.97
C LEU A 99 2.01 -4.42 -4.31
N GLN A 100 1.22 -4.31 -5.37
CA GLN A 100 1.71 -3.97 -6.70
C GLN A 100 2.46 -2.63 -6.71
N ASP A 101 2.04 -1.66 -5.89
CA ASP A 101 2.73 -0.37 -5.78
C ASP A 101 4.05 -0.49 -5.02
N ALA A 102 4.13 -1.37 -4.02
CA ALA A 102 5.40 -1.67 -3.35
C ALA A 102 6.40 -2.34 -4.32
N GLN A 103 5.94 -3.29 -5.14
CA GLN A 103 6.77 -3.93 -6.17
C GLN A 103 7.26 -2.92 -7.22
N ARG A 104 6.38 -2.03 -7.69
CA ARG A 104 6.76 -0.94 -8.60
C ARG A 104 7.77 0.01 -7.97
N LEU A 105 7.61 0.35 -6.69
CA LEU A 105 8.54 1.23 -5.98
C LEU A 105 9.92 0.60 -5.92
N LYS A 106 10.01 -0.68 -5.53
CA LYS A 106 11.26 -1.43 -5.51
C LYS A 106 11.95 -1.43 -6.88
N GLN A 107 11.22 -1.75 -7.95
CA GLN A 107 11.77 -1.76 -9.31
C GLN A 107 12.35 -0.40 -9.71
N ARG A 108 11.67 0.70 -9.37
CA ARG A 108 12.19 2.05 -9.63
C ARG A 108 13.37 2.41 -8.74
N LEU A 109 13.37 1.99 -7.49
CA LEU A 109 14.45 2.26 -6.55
C LEU A 109 15.75 1.54 -6.95
N ALA A 110 15.67 0.37 -7.60
CA ALA A 110 16.84 -0.39 -8.03
C ALA A 110 17.79 0.38 -8.97
N SER A 111 17.29 1.35 -9.72
CA SER A 111 18.07 2.21 -10.62
C SER A 111 18.00 3.70 -10.28
N ALA A 112 17.33 4.07 -9.19
CA ALA A 112 17.19 5.47 -8.80
C ALA A 112 18.45 6.00 -8.11
N THR A 113 18.85 7.22 -8.45
CA THR A 113 19.87 7.96 -7.68
C THR A 113 19.26 8.97 -6.72
N ARG A 114 18.01 9.39 -6.97
CA ARG A 114 17.27 10.38 -6.17
C ARG A 114 15.81 9.97 -6.00
N LEU A 115 15.27 10.23 -4.81
CA LEU A 115 13.87 10.01 -4.46
C LEU A 115 13.30 11.25 -3.77
N ALA A 116 12.17 11.74 -4.27
CA ALA A 116 11.36 12.75 -3.59
C ALA A 116 10.19 12.06 -2.87
N ILE A 117 9.98 12.35 -1.60
CA ILE A 117 8.87 11.83 -0.80
C ILE A 117 7.98 12.99 -0.37
N VAL A 118 6.69 12.92 -0.69
CA VAL A 118 5.68 13.89 -0.25
C VAL A 118 4.87 13.28 0.88
N GLY A 119 5.09 13.76 2.09
CA GLY A 119 4.49 13.25 3.32
C GLY A 119 5.53 12.77 4.32
N GLY A 120 5.69 13.50 5.43
CA GLY A 120 6.59 13.14 6.53
C GLY A 120 5.94 12.26 7.61
N GLY A 121 5.01 11.39 7.22
CA GLY A 121 4.40 10.40 8.10
C GLY A 121 5.24 9.14 8.22
N TRP A 122 4.81 8.20 9.06
CA TRP A 122 5.54 6.97 9.35
C TRP A 122 5.95 6.19 8.09
N ILE A 123 5.01 5.91 7.19
CA ILE A 123 5.28 5.21 5.92
C ILE A 123 6.32 5.95 5.07
N GLY A 124 6.22 7.28 4.97
CA GLY A 124 7.18 8.09 4.22
C GLY A 124 8.58 8.04 4.81
N LEU A 125 8.69 8.02 6.13
CA LEU A 125 9.97 7.90 6.85
C LEU A 125 10.58 6.50 6.73
N GLU A 126 9.76 5.44 6.80
CA GLU A 126 10.25 4.07 6.58
C GLU A 126 10.79 3.88 5.16
N ILE A 127 10.07 4.38 4.14
CA ILE A 127 10.53 4.35 2.75
C ILE A 127 11.81 5.18 2.57
N ALA A 128 11.88 6.36 3.19
CA ALA A 128 13.08 7.18 3.16
C ALA A 128 14.29 6.42 3.71
N ALA A 129 14.13 5.78 4.87
CA ALA A 129 15.18 4.99 5.51
C ALA A 129 15.62 3.80 4.63
N SER A 130 14.66 3.08 4.04
CA SER A 130 14.94 1.98 3.11
C SER A 130 15.70 2.48 1.86
N ALA A 131 15.23 3.52 1.20
CA ALA A 131 15.88 4.06 0.00
C ALA A 131 17.31 4.56 0.28
N ARG A 132 17.53 5.20 1.44
CA ARG A 132 18.86 5.63 1.89
C ARG A 132 19.82 4.45 2.09
N LYS A 133 19.35 3.30 2.59
CA LYS A 133 20.18 2.08 2.71
C LYS A 133 20.64 1.55 1.36
N SER A 134 19.87 1.79 0.30
CA SER A 134 20.23 1.46 -1.08
C SER A 134 21.06 2.55 -1.78
N GLY A 135 21.56 3.56 -1.06
CA GLY A 135 22.39 4.63 -1.62
C GLY A 135 21.62 5.71 -2.39
N VAL A 136 20.28 5.69 -2.36
CA VAL A 136 19.45 6.69 -3.05
C VAL A 136 19.41 7.98 -2.24
N ALA A 137 19.68 9.13 -2.85
CA ALA A 137 19.54 10.42 -2.18
C ALA A 137 18.05 10.77 -2.00
N VAL A 138 17.61 10.98 -0.76
CA VAL A 138 16.18 11.22 -0.45
C VAL A 138 15.96 12.69 -0.06
N THR A 139 14.95 13.31 -0.65
CA THR A 139 14.40 14.60 -0.20
C THR A 139 12.98 14.38 0.29
N LEU A 140 12.71 14.71 1.55
CA LEU A 140 11.38 14.59 2.14
C LEU A 140 10.71 15.96 2.26
N TYR A 141 9.48 16.01 1.78
CA TYR A 141 8.60 17.16 1.79
C TYR A 141 7.46 16.93 2.78
N LYS A 142 7.27 17.83 3.75
CA LYS A 142 6.18 17.76 4.72
C LYS A 142 5.35 19.04 4.66
N THR A 143 4.04 18.92 4.86
CA THR A 143 3.18 20.08 5.06
C THR A 143 3.42 20.67 6.46
N ALA A 144 3.78 21.95 6.52
CA ALA A 144 3.64 22.77 7.72
C ALA A 144 2.42 23.67 7.49
N ALA A 145 1.36 23.51 8.28
CA ALA A 145 0.16 24.37 8.29
C ALA A 145 -0.25 24.95 6.89
N GLY A 146 -0.38 24.09 5.87
CA GLY A 146 -0.84 24.47 4.52
C GLY A 146 0.22 24.61 3.43
N ALA A 147 1.52 24.65 3.74
CA ALA A 147 2.60 24.73 2.74
C ALA A 147 3.57 23.54 2.85
N VAL A 148 4.05 23.04 1.70
CA VAL A 148 4.99 21.92 1.62
C VAL A 148 6.42 22.46 1.70
N HIS A 149 7.17 22.08 2.74
CA HIS A 149 8.57 22.45 2.93
C HIS A 149 9.50 21.22 2.88
N ALA A 150 10.68 21.39 2.29
CA ALA A 150 11.73 20.37 2.31
C ALA A 150 12.38 20.31 3.71
N LEU A 151 12.51 19.11 4.29
CA LEU A 151 13.16 18.92 5.60
C LEU A 151 14.70 18.81 5.52
N GLY A 152 15.32 19.25 4.42
CA GLY A 152 16.77 19.21 4.23
C GLY A 152 17.32 17.80 3.95
N GLN A 153 18.61 17.76 3.59
CA GLN A 153 19.34 16.51 3.36
C GLN A 153 19.87 15.99 4.70
N TYR A 154 19.38 14.83 5.17
CA TYR A 154 20.00 14.17 6.32
C TYR A 154 21.31 13.55 5.88
N GLY A 155 22.41 14.28 6.11
CA GLY A 155 23.78 13.79 5.96
C GLY A 155 24.04 12.67 6.96
N GLY A 156 24.57 11.54 6.48
CA GLY A 156 24.95 10.43 7.34
C GLY A 156 26.09 10.85 8.26
N LEU A 157 25.88 10.69 9.57
CA LEU A 157 26.98 10.63 10.53
C LEU A 157 27.68 9.28 10.31
N ALA A 158 28.68 9.26 9.43
CA ALA A 158 29.73 8.25 9.50
C ALA A 158 30.59 8.60 10.73
N GLY A 159 30.69 7.65 11.65
CA GLY A 159 31.40 7.81 12.91
C GLY A 159 32.89 8.10 12.69
N ALA A 160 33.42 8.98 13.53
CA ALA A 160 34.84 9.05 13.81
C ALA A 160 35.19 7.89 14.77
N GLY A 161 36.10 7.03 14.33
CA GLY A 161 36.71 5.93 15.08
C GLY A 161 37.84 5.36 14.25
#